data_AF-A0A4V1MAW8-F1
#
_entry.id   AF-A0A4V1MAW8-F1
#
_cell.length_a   1.000
_cell.length_b   1.000
_cell.length_c   1.000
_cell.angle_alpha   90.00
_cell.angle_beta   90.00
_cell.angle_gamma   90.00
#
_symmetry.space_group_name_H-M   'P 1'
#
loop_
_entity.id
_entity.type
_entity.pdbx_description
1 polymer ?
#
loop_
_entity_poly.entity_id
_entity_poly.type
_entity_poly.pdbx_seq_one_letter_code
_entity_poly.pdbx_strand_id
1 'polypeptide(L)'
;MDKSPVEIGLIIQELADKLRLQRKDLAECLGVTTNNIQKQYERQMLSVDKMEKLSILTGINLFDLYSTQEPLRALNGEAKWLRRIIQRLQKRLAENAEEIERLKAELGEVKESRFIYKTVIKKYIGEEELEENKDEKK
;
A
#
# COMPACT_ATOMS: atom_id res chain seq x y z
N MET A 1 6.38 26.06 22.55
CA MET A 1 5.11 25.87 23.28
C MET A 1 4.84 24.38 23.28
N ASP A 2 5.06 23.73 24.41
CA ASP A 2 4.70 22.32 24.60
C ASP A 2 3.18 22.21 24.48
N LYS A 3 2.73 21.63 23.36
CA LYS A 3 1.35 21.17 23.24
C LYS A 3 1.33 19.80 23.89
N SER A 4 0.74 19.70 25.08
CA SER A 4 0.44 18.42 25.73
C SER A 4 -0.21 17.48 24.71
N PRO A 5 0.17 16.19 24.67
CA PRO A 5 -0.46 15.22 23.79
C PRO A 5 -1.97 15.20 24.06
N VAL A 6 -2.77 15.11 23.00
CA VAL A 6 -4.22 15.06 23.12
C VAL A 6 -4.59 13.66 23.61
N GLU A 7 -4.97 13.57 24.88
CA GLU A 7 -5.35 12.30 25.49
C GLU A 7 -6.69 11.84 24.91
N ILE A 8 -6.69 10.79 24.08
CA ILE A 8 -7.92 10.24 23.48
C ILE A 8 -8.97 9.94 24.55
N GLY A 9 -8.55 9.59 25.77
CA GLY A 9 -9.45 9.39 26.88
C GLY A 9 -10.22 10.65 27.30
N LEU A 10 -9.62 11.85 27.21
CA LEU A 10 -10.31 13.13 27.43
C LEU A 10 -11.34 13.39 26.33
N ILE A 11 -11.00 13.13 25.07
CA ILE A 11 -11.96 13.24 23.96
C ILE A 11 -13.16 12.32 24.19
N ILE A 12 -12.91 11.06 24.58
CA ILE A 12 -13.98 10.10 24.86
C ILE A 12 -14.84 10.58 26.03
N GLN A 13 -14.22 11.14 27.07
CA GLN A 13 -14.91 11.69 28.22
C GLN A 13 -15.79 12.89 27.83
N GLU A 14 -15.26 13.85 27.06
CA GLU A 14 -16.01 15.00 26.57
C GLU A 14 -17.18 14.59 25.68
N LEU A 15 -16.98 13.60 24.80
CA LEU A 15 -18.03 13.07 23.95
C LEU A 15 -19.11 12.32 24.74
N ALA A 16 -18.70 11.53 25.73
CA ALA A 16 -19.62 10.86 26.64
C ALA A 16 -20.50 11.87 27.38
N ASP A 17 -19.91 12.94 27.91
CA ASP A 17 -20.61 13.99 28.63
C ASP A 17 -21.55 14.78 27.70
N LYS A 18 -21.07 15.15 26.51
CA LYS A 18 -21.85 15.89 25.50
C LYS A 18 -23.07 15.11 25.01
N LEU A 19 -22.91 13.80 24.80
CA LEU A 19 -23.96 12.91 24.32
C LEU A 19 -24.77 12.27 25.47
N ARG A 20 -24.43 12.58 26.73
CA ARG A 20 -25.04 12.00 27.94
C ARG A 20 -25.05 10.47 27.93
N LEU A 21 -23.99 9.87 27.40
CA LEU A 21 -23.85 8.42 27.34
C LEU A 21 -23.72 7.83 28.74
N GLN A 22 -24.44 6.74 29.00
CA GLN A 22 -24.30 6.06 30.27
C GLN A 22 -22.95 5.34 30.31
N ARG A 23 -22.33 5.32 31.49
CA ARG A 23 -21.10 4.55 31.71
C ARG A 23 -21.27 3.09 31.28
N LYS A 24 -22.43 2.48 31.53
CA LYS A 24 -22.70 1.09 31.13
C LYS A 24 -22.49 0.87 29.63
N ASP A 25 -23.05 1.75 28.79
CA ASP A 25 -23.02 1.63 27.34
C ASP A 25 -21.59 1.80 26.80
N LEU A 26 -20.82 2.72 27.39
CA LEU A 26 -19.41 2.91 27.08
C LEU A 26 -18.56 1.71 27.48
N ALA A 27 -18.82 1.11 28.65
CA ALA A 27 -18.14 -0.10 29.10
C ALA A 27 -18.38 -1.26 28.12
N GLU A 28 -19.63 -1.47 27.75
CA GLU A 28 -20.04 -2.52 26.80
C GLU A 28 -19.36 -2.31 25.44
N CYS A 29 -19.43 -1.08 24.90
CA CYS A 29 -18.80 -0.71 23.64
C CYS A 29 -17.28 -0.95 23.66
N LEU A 30 -16.62 -0.59 24.75
CA LEU A 30 -15.17 -0.71 24.91
C LEU A 30 -14.70 -2.10 25.35
N GLY A 31 -15.63 -3.03 25.61
CA GLY A 31 -15.34 -4.36 26.12
C GLY A 31 -14.63 -4.34 27.48
N VAL A 32 -15.00 -3.41 28.36
CA VAL A 32 -14.44 -3.26 29.70
C VAL A 32 -15.55 -3.27 30.75
N THR A 33 -15.21 -3.55 32.00
CA THR A 33 -16.15 -3.39 33.10
C THR A 33 -16.39 -1.90 33.38
N THR A 34 -17.56 -1.56 33.91
CA THR A 34 -17.94 -0.18 34.28
C THR A 34 -16.92 0.47 35.22
N ASN A 35 -16.34 -0.31 36.13
CA ASN A 35 -15.31 0.16 37.07
C ASN A 35 -13.98 0.53 36.38
N ASN A 36 -13.73 0.01 35.17
CA ASN A 36 -12.49 0.23 34.41
C ASN A 36 -12.62 1.32 33.33
N ILE A 37 -13.77 1.97 33.21
CA ILE A 37 -13.96 3.07 32.25
C ILE A 37 -13.06 4.25 32.58
N GLN A 38 -12.90 4.57 33.87
CA GLN A 38 -12.05 5.68 34.29
C GLN A 38 -10.61 5.50 33.78
N LYS A 39 -10.11 4.26 33.81
CA LYS A 39 -8.79 3.90 33.25
C LYS A 39 -8.72 4.01 31.73
N GLN A 40 -9.84 4.09 31.01
CA GLN A 40 -9.86 4.38 29.57
C GLN A 40 -9.77 5.89 29.31
N TYR A 41 -10.32 6.73 30.20
CA TYR A 41 -10.23 8.19 30.10
C TYR A 41 -8.81 8.71 30.35
N GLU A 42 -8.00 7.94 31.08
CA GLU A 42 -6.59 8.27 31.35
C GLU A 42 -5.65 7.76 30.24
N ARG A 43 -6.16 7.13 29.18
CA ARG A 43 -5.32 6.61 28.10
C ARG A 43 -4.94 7.69 27.10
N GLN A 44 -3.67 7.67 26.73
CA GLN A 44 -3.16 8.45 25.59
C GLN A 44 -3.56 7.86 24.24
N MET A 45 -3.77 6.53 24.17
CA MET A 45 -4.14 5.83 22.94
C MET A 45 -5.20 4.75 23.18
N LEU A 46 -6.01 4.52 22.15
CA LEU A 46 -7.03 3.48 22.10
C LEU A 46 -6.74 2.56 20.91
N SER A 47 -7.16 1.29 20.97
CA SER A 47 -7.04 0.42 19.80
C SER A 47 -8.01 0.84 18.71
N VAL A 48 -7.65 0.58 17.45
CA VAL A 48 -8.45 0.90 16.25
C VAL A 48 -9.88 0.32 16.37
N ASP A 49 -10.02 -0.95 16.74
CA ASP A 49 -11.32 -1.60 16.91
C ASP A 49 -12.23 -0.90 17.93
N LYS A 50 -11.64 -0.34 19.00
CA LYS A 50 -12.40 0.37 20.03
C LYS A 50 -12.76 1.78 19.57
N MET A 51 -11.89 2.44 18.80
CA MET A 51 -12.22 3.71 18.16
C MET A 51 -13.35 3.55 17.15
N GLU A 52 -13.34 2.48 16.36
CA GLU A 52 -14.41 2.17 15.42
C GLU A 52 -15.74 1.96 16.15
N LYS A 53 -15.76 1.10 17.17
CA LYS A 53 -16.96 0.84 17.97
C LYS A 53 -17.51 2.10 18.63
N LEU A 54 -16.64 2.95 19.19
CA LEU A 54 -17.05 4.23 19.75
C LEU A 54 -17.54 5.20 18.69
N SER A 55 -16.94 5.20 17.49
CA SER A 55 -17.40 6.04 16.38
C SER A 55 -18.81 5.66 15.94
N ILE A 56 -19.10 4.35 15.90
CA ILE A 56 -20.44 3.83 15.63
C ILE A 56 -21.41 4.25 16.75
N LEU A 57 -21.03 4.08 18.02
CA LEU A 57 -21.87 4.41 19.17
C LEU A 57 -22.20 5.91 19.23
N THR A 58 -21.21 6.76 18.95
CA THR A 58 -21.34 8.22 19.07
C THR A 58 -21.85 8.89 17.79
N GLY A 59 -21.83 8.18 16.66
CA GLY A 59 -22.11 8.74 15.33
C GLY A 59 -21.05 9.75 14.86
N ILE A 60 -19.89 9.81 15.53
CA ILE A 60 -18.81 10.76 15.25
C ILE A 60 -17.62 9.96 14.74
N ASN A 61 -17.00 10.43 13.65
CA ASN A 61 -15.78 9.82 13.14
C ASN A 61 -14.59 10.18 14.05
N LEU A 62 -14.28 9.31 15.02
CA LEU A 62 -13.16 9.54 15.93
C LEU A 62 -11.81 9.46 15.25
N PHE A 63 -11.69 8.76 14.12
CA PHE A 63 -10.46 8.76 13.34
C PHE A 63 -10.18 10.13 12.76
N ASP A 64 -11.20 10.81 12.25
CA ASP A 64 -11.07 12.15 11.71
C ASP A 64 -10.71 13.16 12.82
N LEU A 65 -11.41 13.07 13.95
CA LEU A 65 -11.14 13.89 15.13
C LEU A 65 -9.72 13.70 15.68
N TYR A 66 -9.26 12.45 15.70
CA TYR A 66 -7.92 12.08 16.13
C TYR A 66 -6.86 12.55 15.11
N SER A 67 -7.14 12.40 13.81
CA SER A 67 -6.21 12.81 12.73
C SER A 67 -6.06 14.32 12.58
N THR A 68 -7.09 15.08 12.95
CA THR A 68 -7.09 16.55 12.88
C THR A 68 -6.46 17.19 14.12
N GLN A 69 -6.58 16.56 15.30
CA GLN A 69 -6.00 17.05 16.56
C GLN A 69 -4.59 16.49 16.86
N GLU A 70 -4.25 15.28 16.41
CA GLU A 70 -2.89 14.77 16.36
C GLU A 70 -2.51 14.44 14.91
N PRO A 71 -1.47 15.07 14.32
CA PRO A 71 -0.93 14.61 13.05
C PRO A 71 -0.14 13.33 13.31
N LEU A 72 -0.84 12.20 13.47
CA LEU A 72 -0.35 10.82 13.56
C LEU A 72 1.18 10.72 13.54
N ARG A 73 1.88 11.08 14.63
CA ARG A 73 3.35 11.26 14.58
C ARG A 73 4.06 9.94 14.24
N ALA A 74 3.45 8.82 14.60
CA ALA A 74 3.89 7.47 14.23
C ALA A 74 3.58 7.13 12.76
N LEU A 75 2.35 7.39 12.26
CA LEU A 75 2.03 7.15 10.85
C LEU A 75 2.70 8.14 9.90
N ASN A 76 3.13 9.32 10.33
CA ASN A 76 3.90 10.24 9.49
C ASN A 76 5.29 9.66 9.14
N GLY A 77 5.93 8.96 10.08
CA GLY A 77 7.19 8.27 9.82
C GLY A 77 7.00 7.10 8.85
N GLU A 78 6.00 6.27 9.12
CA GLU A 78 5.70 5.08 8.33
C GLU A 78 5.14 5.44 6.95
N ALA A 79 4.23 6.40 6.85
CA ALA A 79 3.72 6.91 5.57
C ALA A 79 4.81 7.60 4.74
N LYS A 80 5.76 8.32 5.37
CA LYS A 80 6.92 8.90 4.67
C LYS A 80 7.88 7.82 4.18
N TRP A 81 8.09 6.77 4.98
CA TRP A 81 8.89 5.60 4.58
C TRP A 81 8.23 4.83 3.43
N LEU A 82 6.93 4.53 3.54
CA LEU A 82 6.13 3.89 2.49
C LEU A 82 6.13 4.73 1.22
N ARG A 83 5.95 6.05 1.31
CA ARG A 83 6.01 6.96 0.15
C ARG A 83 7.36 6.91 -0.55
N ARG A 84 8.47 6.84 0.20
CA ARG A 84 9.83 6.67 -0.37
C ARG A 84 10.02 5.29 -1.01
N ILE A 85 9.37 4.25 -0.50
CA ILE A 85 9.41 2.92 -1.12
C ILE A 85 8.61 2.93 -2.42
N ILE A 86 7.41 3.49 -2.42
CA ILE A 86 6.57 3.63 -3.61
C ILE A 86 7.33 4.38 -4.71
N GLN A 87 7.95 5.52 -4.39
CA GLN A 87 8.75 6.27 -5.36
C GLN A 87 9.92 5.46 -5.93
N ARG A 88 10.62 4.68 -5.10
CA ARG A 88 11.70 3.80 -5.57
C ARG A 88 11.20 2.68 -6.46
N LEU A 89 10.07 2.07 -6.13
CA LEU A 89 9.45 1.02 -6.93
C LEU A 89 8.95 1.57 -8.27
N GLN A 90 8.32 2.74 -8.27
CA GLN A 90 7.89 3.43 -9.51
C GLN A 90 9.09 3.73 -10.41
N LYS A 91 10.21 4.20 -9.85
CA LYS A 91 11.44 4.42 -10.63
C LYS A 91 11.97 3.13 -11.26
N ARG A 92 12.06 2.04 -10.48
CA ARG A 92 12.48 0.73 -11.01
C ARG A 92 11.53 0.20 -12.08
N LEU A 93 10.23 0.46 -11.92
CA LEU A 93 9.22 0.04 -12.89
C LEU A 93 9.37 0.80 -14.21
N ALA A 94 9.67 2.09 -14.16
CA ALA A 94 9.98 2.90 -15.34
C ALA A 94 11.28 2.43 -16.02
N GLU A 95 12.36 2.22 -15.27
CA GLU A 95 13.65 1.70 -15.78
C GLU A 95 13.46 0.32 -16.46
N ASN A 96 12.71 -0.59 -15.82
CA ASN A 96 12.41 -1.90 -16.40
C ASN A 96 11.54 -1.80 -17.66
N ALA A 97 10.61 -0.85 -17.71
CA ALA A 97 9.77 -0.64 -18.89
C ALA A 97 10.60 -0.14 -20.09
N GLU A 98 11.53 0.79 -19.85
CA GLU A 98 12.48 1.26 -20.87
C GLU A 98 13.37 0.12 -21.38
N GLU A 99 13.89 -0.71 -20.48
CA GLU A 99 14.72 -1.86 -20.86
C GLU A 99 13.93 -2.90 -21.68
N ILE A 100 12.67 -3.17 -21.31
CA ILE A 100 11.80 -4.05 -22.09
C ILE A 100 11.58 -3.51 -23.51
N GLU A 101 11.35 -2.20 -23.66
CA GLU A 101 11.18 -1.60 -24.98
C GLU A 101 12.47 -1.64 -25.80
N ARG A 102 13.64 -1.42 -25.19
CA ARG A 102 14.95 -1.60 -25.85
C ARG A 102 15.13 -3.03 -26.35
N LEU A 103 14.91 -4.02 -25.47
CA LEU A 103 15.05 -5.44 -25.82
C LEU A 103 14.06 -5.87 -26.91
N LYS A 104 12.85 -5.31 -26.94
CA LYS A 104 11.89 -5.54 -28.03
C LYS A 104 12.39 -5.00 -29.37
N ALA A 105 13.00 -3.81 -29.38
CA ALA A 105 13.57 -3.22 -30.58
C ALA A 105 14.73 -4.08 -31.11
N GLU A 106 15.68 -4.46 -30.26
CA GLU A 106 16.79 -5.35 -30.62
C GLU A 106 16.29 -6.71 -31.16
N LEU A 107 15.27 -7.30 -30.53
CA LEU A 107 14.66 -8.54 -31.01
C LEU A 107 14.02 -8.37 -32.40
N GLY A 108 13.47 -7.19 -32.70
CA GLY A 108 12.95 -6.83 -34.01
C GLY A 108 14.04 -6.85 -35.08
N GLU A 109 15.15 -6.18 -34.81
CA GLU A 109 16.31 -6.12 -35.71
C GLU A 109 16.91 -7.51 -35.98
N VAL A 110 17.00 -8.35 -34.95
CA VAL A 110 17.46 -9.75 -35.08
C VAL A 110 16.49 -10.57 -35.94
N LYS A 111 15.18 -10.40 -35.76
CA LYS A 111 14.17 -11.09 -36.59
C LYS A 111 14.24 -10.65 -38.05
N GLU A 112 14.42 -9.36 -38.30
CA GLU A 112 14.55 -8.80 -39.65
C GLU A 112 15.85 -9.28 -40.32
N SER A 113 16.97 -9.25 -39.60
CA SER A 113 18.25 -9.79 -40.06
C SER A 113 18.15 -11.28 -40.39
N ARG A 114 17.46 -12.07 -39.54
CA ARG A 114 17.21 -13.50 -39.79
C ARG A 114 16.31 -13.72 -41.01
N PHE A 115 15.31 -12.87 -41.22
CA PHE A 115 14.44 -12.92 -42.39
C PHE A 115 15.22 -12.62 -43.68
N ILE A 116 16.03 -11.56 -43.69
CA ILE A 116 16.90 -11.20 -44.82
C ILE A 116 17.87 -12.34 -45.11
N TYR A 117 18.56 -12.85 -44.10
CA TYR A 117 19.48 -13.97 -44.25
C TYR A 117 18.81 -15.20 -44.87
N LYS A 118 17.62 -15.59 -44.38
CA LYS A 118 16.85 -16.70 -44.94
C LYS A 118 16.44 -16.46 -46.39
N THR A 119 16.07 -15.23 -46.73
CA THR A 119 15.65 -14.85 -48.08
C THR A 119 16.82 -14.83 -49.06
N VAL A 120 17.96 -14.29 -48.63
CA VAL A 120 19.21 -14.26 -49.41
C VAL A 120 19.72 -15.69 -49.64
N ILE A 121 19.78 -16.53 -48.61
CA ILE A 121 20.16 -17.95 -48.78
C ILE A 121 19.27 -18.65 -49.80
N LYS A 122 17.94 -18.54 -49.66
CA LYS A 122 17.00 -19.16 -50.61
C LYS A 122 17.23 -18.68 -52.05
N LYS A 123 17.59 -17.40 -52.23
CA LYS A 123 17.80 -16.80 -53.55
C LYS A 123 19.11 -17.22 -54.21
N TYR A 124 20.17 -17.45 -53.43
CA TYR A 124 21.52 -17.67 -53.95
C TYR A 124 22.03 -19.11 -53.83
N ILE A 125 21.50 -19.90 -52.91
CA ILE A 125 21.95 -21.29 -52.64
C ILE A 125 20.91 -22.33 -53.14
N GLY A 126 19.66 -21.93 -53.36
CA GLY A 126 18.58 -22.87 -53.72
C GLY A 126 18.05 -23.65 -52.51
N GLU A 127 16.82 -24.15 -52.57
CA GLU A 127 16.17 -24.82 -51.42
C GLU A 127 16.74 -26.20 -51.09
N GLU A 128 17.54 -26.81 -51.98
CA GLU A 128 17.97 -28.22 -51.89
C GLU A 128 19.07 -28.49 -50.85
N GLU A 129 19.96 -27.54 -50.52
CA GLU A 129 21.02 -27.76 -49.50
C GLU A 129 20.55 -27.57 -48.04
N LEU A 130 19.31 -27.12 -47.82
CA LEU A 130 18.78 -26.87 -46.46
C LEU A 130 18.16 -28.11 -45.79
N GLU A 131 17.89 -29.18 -46.55
CA GLU A 131 17.38 -30.45 -45.99
C GLU A 131 18.49 -31.46 -45.65
N GLU A 132 19.62 -31.47 -46.35
CA GLU A 132 20.70 -32.44 -46.10
C GLU A 132 21.33 -32.30 -44.69
N ASN A 133 21.31 -31.10 -44.09
CA ASN A 133 21.81 -30.89 -42.72
C ASN A 133 20.86 -31.34 -41.60
N LYS A 134 19.65 -31.81 -41.91
CA LYS A 134 18.76 -32.42 -40.90
C LYS A 134 18.97 -33.92 -40.73
N ASP A 135 19.53 -34.60 -41.73
CA ASP A 135 19.71 -36.05 -41.71
C ASP A 135 21.04 -36.50 -41.11
N GLU A 136 22.01 -35.60 -40.90
CA GLU A 136 23.30 -35.91 -40.24
C GLU A 136 23.27 -35.85 -38.70
N LYS A 137 22.11 -35.61 -38.07
CA LYS A 137 21.95 -35.64 -36.60
C LYS A 137 21.03 -36.77 -36.12
N LYS A 138 21.29 -38.00 -36.56
CA LYS A 138 20.83 -39.22 -35.90
C LYS A 138 21.95 -39.87 -35.08
#